data_AF-A0A2M7ZQ02-F1
#
_entry.id   AF-A0A2M7ZQ02-F1
#
_cell.length_a   1.000
_cell.length_b   1.000
_cell.length_c   1.000
_cell.angle_alpha   90.00
_cell.angle_beta   90.00
_cell.angle_gamma   90.00
#
_symmetry.space_group_name_H-M   'P 1'
#
loop_
_entity.id
_entity.type
_entity.pdbx_description
1 polymer ?
#
loop_
_entity_poly.entity_id
_entity_poly.type
_entity_poly.pdbx_seq_one_letter_code
_entity_poly.pdbx_strand_id
1 'polypeptide(L)'
;MKEYCKNHQGIIAVNICHCCGNYFCENCLVEGAIYYYCTNETCQKELQKESADFAQLEQRKKKDKLLYELKESNFPFITVSFIIAALSCFLLGDFDNNIFTILFLILMRTFVLWGIPFILSAFLFWVVTIKELRSKLYYFAYFITWTAFILLYYLGSYSSFSKGENMESQTNTLSTLIMWVIISVIPAIIVLLSKKYYKIRARIGWALIILIFPLLGYIVYLIVTHLILKDKLTEKNQ
;
A
#
# COMPACT_ATOMS: atom_id res chain seq x y z
N MET A 1 24.81 18.72 -52.35
CA MET A 1 25.74 17.90 -53.16
C MET A 1 25.29 16.45 -53.05
N LYS A 2 25.36 15.66 -54.11
CA LYS A 2 25.06 14.22 -54.04
C LYS A 2 26.31 13.49 -53.57
N GLU A 3 26.21 12.81 -52.45
CA GLU A 3 27.29 11.97 -51.91
C GLU A 3 27.26 10.59 -52.59
N TYR A 4 28.43 10.00 -52.79
CA TYR A 4 28.58 8.67 -53.42
C TYR A 4 28.82 7.59 -52.38
N CYS A 5 28.44 6.36 -52.71
CA CYS A 5 28.66 5.21 -51.85
C CYS A 5 30.16 4.96 -51.62
N LYS A 6 30.56 4.77 -50.36
CA LYS A 6 31.94 4.46 -49.99
C LYS A 6 32.47 3.15 -50.62
N ASN A 7 31.60 2.18 -50.83
CA ASN A 7 31.98 0.85 -51.36
C ASN A 7 31.86 0.74 -52.88
N HIS A 8 31.02 1.55 -53.52
CA HIS A 8 30.75 1.47 -54.95
C HIS A 8 30.96 2.82 -55.62
N GLN A 9 31.97 2.92 -56.47
CA GLN A 9 32.26 4.14 -57.21
C GLN A 9 31.12 4.47 -58.18
N GLY A 10 30.71 5.74 -58.21
CA GLY A 10 29.68 6.24 -59.13
C GLY A 10 28.22 5.93 -58.73
N ILE A 11 27.98 5.15 -57.67
CA ILE A 11 26.62 4.91 -57.16
C ILE A 11 26.28 5.98 -56.12
N ILE A 12 25.14 6.66 -56.29
CA ILE A 12 24.64 7.67 -55.36
C ILE A 12 24.27 6.99 -54.03
N ALA A 13 24.69 7.56 -52.91
CA ALA A 13 24.33 7.06 -51.60
C ALA A 13 22.87 7.38 -51.25
N VAL A 14 22.20 6.45 -50.56
CA VAL A 14 20.80 6.59 -50.13
C VAL A 14 20.73 7.10 -48.69
N ASN A 15 21.56 6.56 -47.80
CA ASN A 15 21.56 6.89 -46.38
C ASN A 15 22.97 6.83 -45.77
N ILE A 16 23.09 7.34 -44.55
CA ILE A 16 24.33 7.38 -43.76
C ILE A 16 24.29 6.24 -42.73
N CYS A 17 25.40 5.54 -42.55
CA CYS A 17 25.54 4.55 -41.46
C CYS A 17 25.61 5.26 -40.10
N HIS A 18 24.74 4.88 -39.16
CA HIS A 18 24.70 5.48 -37.82
C HIS A 18 26.01 5.32 -37.04
N CYS A 19 26.65 4.16 -37.16
CA CYS A 19 27.86 3.83 -36.40
C CYS A 19 29.11 4.55 -36.94
N CYS A 20 29.33 4.57 -38.26
CA CYS A 20 30.57 5.10 -38.82
C CYS A 20 30.45 6.44 -39.57
N GLY A 21 29.23 6.98 -39.73
CA GLY A 21 28.98 8.29 -40.33
C GLY A 21 29.27 8.39 -41.85
N ASN A 22 29.58 7.29 -42.53
CA ASN A 22 29.85 7.28 -43.97
C ASN A 22 28.56 7.04 -44.78
N TYR A 23 28.57 7.49 -46.04
CA TYR A 23 27.46 7.36 -46.99
C TYR A 23 27.51 6.04 -47.76
N PHE A 24 26.36 5.36 -47.87
CA PHE A 24 26.25 4.05 -48.53
C PHE A 24 25.01 3.96 -49.43
N CYS A 25 25.09 3.14 -50.49
CA CYS A 25 23.94 2.76 -51.29
C CYS A 25 23.08 1.71 -50.58
N GLU A 26 21.86 1.46 -51.07
CA GLU A 26 20.90 0.51 -50.51
C GLU A 26 21.49 -0.89 -50.27
N ASN A 27 22.23 -1.43 -51.25
CA ASN A 27 22.86 -2.76 -51.13
C ASN A 27 23.95 -2.87 -50.04
N CYS A 28 24.47 -1.75 -49.54
CA CYS A 28 25.51 -1.72 -48.51
C CYS A 28 24.98 -1.38 -47.12
N LEU A 29 23.68 -1.11 -47.01
CA LEU A 29 23.00 -0.77 -45.76
C LEU A 29 22.13 -1.95 -45.31
N VAL A 30 22.10 -2.14 -44.01
CA VAL A 30 21.21 -3.04 -43.29
C VAL A 30 20.32 -2.16 -42.41
N GLU A 31 19.01 -2.37 -42.53
CA GLU A 31 18.01 -1.63 -41.75
C GLU A 31 17.97 -2.14 -40.31
N GLY A 32 18.18 -1.24 -39.35
CA GLY A 32 17.96 -1.48 -37.93
C GLY A 32 16.58 -1.02 -37.47
N ALA A 33 16.32 -1.08 -36.17
CA ALA A 33 15.01 -0.68 -35.62
C ALA A 33 14.70 0.82 -35.81
N ILE A 34 15.72 1.67 -35.83
CA ILE A 34 15.59 3.14 -35.95
C ILE A 34 16.51 3.71 -37.03
N TYR A 35 17.70 3.14 -37.19
CA TYR A 35 18.74 3.68 -38.07
C TYR A 35 19.30 2.61 -39.03
N TYR A 36 19.98 3.06 -40.08
CA TYR A 36 20.68 2.18 -41.03
C TYR A 36 22.15 1.96 -40.61
N TYR A 37 22.66 0.76 -40.85
CA TYR A 37 24.02 0.32 -40.53
C TYR A 37 24.71 -0.26 -41.77
N CYS A 38 26.00 0.00 -41.96
CA CYS A 38 26.73 -0.64 -43.07
C CYS A 38 27.13 -2.08 -42.73
N THR A 39 27.47 -2.88 -43.75
CA THR A 39 27.84 -4.31 -43.62
C THR A 39 29.17 -4.59 -42.91
N ASN A 40 29.88 -3.56 -42.43
CA ASN A 40 31.13 -3.74 -41.69
C ASN A 40 30.86 -4.43 -40.34
N GLU A 41 31.68 -5.42 -39.98
CA GLU A 41 31.56 -6.21 -38.76
C GLU A 41 31.44 -5.36 -37.48
N THR A 42 32.17 -4.25 -37.37
CA THR A 42 32.10 -3.36 -36.21
C THR A 42 30.72 -2.69 -36.11
N CYS A 43 30.18 -2.21 -37.22
CA CYS A 43 28.86 -1.57 -37.27
C CYS A 43 27.73 -2.59 -37.03
N GLN A 44 27.91 -3.82 -37.50
CA GLN A 44 26.96 -4.91 -37.28
C GLN A 44 26.91 -5.36 -35.81
N LYS A 45 28.04 -5.34 -35.10
CA LYS A 45 28.06 -5.60 -33.63
C LYS A 45 27.28 -4.53 -32.86
N GLU A 46 27.35 -3.27 -33.28
CA GLU A 46 26.61 -2.19 -32.62
C GLU A 46 25.10 -2.28 -32.90
N LEU A 47 24.71 -2.61 -34.14
CA LEU A 47 23.32 -2.93 -34.49
C LEU A 47 22.74 -4.06 -33.61
N GLN A 48 23.51 -5.13 -33.36
CA GLN A 48 23.08 -6.23 -32.49
C GLN A 48 22.87 -5.80 -31.04
N LYS A 49 23.69 -4.88 -30.50
CA LYS A 49 23.47 -4.34 -29.16
C LYS A 49 22.23 -3.47 -29.09
N GLU A 50 22.06 -2.54 -30.03
CA GLU A 50 20.91 -1.63 -30.03
C GLU A 50 19.59 -2.38 -30.23
N SER A 51 19.56 -3.40 -31.09
CA SER A 51 18.38 -4.25 -31.27
C SER A 51 17.99 -5.00 -29.99
N ALA A 52 18.97 -5.47 -29.21
CA ALA A 52 18.71 -6.07 -27.90
C ALA A 52 18.14 -5.06 -26.89
N ASP A 53 18.70 -3.85 -26.84
CA ASP A 53 18.23 -2.77 -25.97
C ASP A 53 16.81 -2.32 -26.36
N PHE A 54 16.53 -2.22 -27.65
CA PHE A 54 15.21 -1.84 -28.16
C PHE A 54 14.15 -2.91 -27.83
N ALA A 55 14.50 -4.20 -27.96
CA ALA A 55 13.61 -5.30 -27.54
C ALA A 55 13.28 -5.23 -26.04
N GLN A 56 14.25 -4.87 -25.19
CA GLN A 56 13.99 -4.66 -23.77
C GLN A 56 13.09 -3.44 -23.50
N LEU A 57 13.29 -2.35 -24.24
CA LEU A 57 12.44 -1.15 -24.11
C LEU A 57 11.00 -1.43 -24.53
N GLU A 58 10.77 -2.21 -25.59
CA GLU A 58 9.42 -2.62 -25.98
C GLU A 58 8.74 -3.49 -24.91
N GLN A 59 9.49 -4.41 -24.30
CA GLN A 59 8.96 -5.22 -23.20
C GLN A 59 8.58 -4.35 -21.99
N ARG A 60 9.38 -3.34 -21.65
CA ARG A 60 9.05 -2.39 -20.57
C ARG A 60 7.79 -1.60 -20.89
N LYS A 61 7.68 -1.05 -22.11
CA LYS A 61 6.46 -0.32 -22.55
C LYS A 61 5.21 -1.19 -22.47
N LYS A 62 5.28 -2.47 -22.88
CA LYS A 62 4.16 -3.41 -22.76
C LYS A 62 3.77 -3.65 -21.31
N LYS A 63 4.75 -3.83 -20.41
CA LYS A 63 4.52 -4.04 -18.99
C LYS A 63 3.88 -2.80 -18.34
N ASP A 64 4.38 -1.61 -18.65
CA ASP A 64 3.86 -0.36 -18.09
C ASP A 64 2.44 -0.08 -18.57
N LYS A 65 2.13 -0.37 -19.84
CA LYS A 65 0.77 -0.29 -20.38
C LYS A 65 -0.19 -1.26 -19.66
N LEU A 66 0.23 -2.52 -19.46
CA LEU A 66 -0.57 -3.51 -18.72
C LEU A 66 -0.81 -3.06 -17.28
N LEU A 67 0.20 -2.48 -16.63
CA LEU A 67 0.11 -2.01 -15.25
C LEU A 67 -0.81 -0.79 -15.12
N TYR A 68 -0.82 0.07 -16.12
CA TYR A 68 -1.76 1.19 -16.23
C TYR A 68 -3.20 0.70 -16.38
N GLU A 69 -3.47 -0.22 -17.32
CA GLU A 69 -4.80 -0.82 -17.53
C GLU A 69 -5.33 -1.54 -16.28
N LEU A 70 -4.45 -2.24 -15.55
CA LEU A 70 -4.81 -2.91 -14.29
C LEU A 70 -5.18 -1.92 -13.17
N LYS A 71 -4.51 -0.76 -13.13
CA LYS A 71 -4.76 0.28 -12.13
C LYS A 71 -6.08 1.00 -12.37
N GLU A 72 -6.42 1.22 -13.64
CA GLU A 72 -7.65 1.91 -14.02
C GLU A 72 -8.90 1.05 -13.76
N SER A 73 -8.80 -0.28 -13.92
CA SER A 73 -9.90 -1.22 -13.67
C SER A 73 -10.35 -1.32 -12.20
N ASN A 74 -9.42 -1.24 -11.24
CA ASN A 74 -9.74 -1.51 -9.82
C ASN A 74 -10.17 -0.29 -8.98
N PHE A 75 -9.96 0.93 -9.48
CA PHE A 75 -10.22 2.14 -8.68
C PHE A 75 -11.71 2.49 -8.46
N PRO A 76 -12.62 2.36 -9.45
CA PRO A 76 -14.02 2.74 -9.25
C PRO A 76 -14.83 1.66 -8.52
N PHE A 77 -14.46 0.38 -8.61
CA PHE A 77 -15.24 -0.69 -7.99
C PHE A 77 -15.24 -0.63 -6.46
N ILE A 78 -14.09 -0.32 -5.86
CA ILE A 78 -13.96 -0.22 -4.40
C ILE A 78 -14.77 0.98 -3.89
N THR A 79 -14.61 2.14 -4.53
CA THR A 79 -15.28 3.39 -4.10
C THR A 79 -16.80 3.32 -4.26
N VAL A 80 -17.30 2.79 -5.39
CA VAL A 80 -18.75 2.62 -5.61
C VAL A 80 -19.36 1.62 -4.63
N SER A 81 -18.66 0.53 -4.29
CA SER A 81 -19.15 -0.45 -3.31
C SER A 81 -19.34 0.15 -1.92
N PHE A 82 -18.41 1.02 -1.48
CA PHE A 82 -18.53 1.74 -0.20
C PHE A 82 -19.69 2.74 -0.20
N ILE A 83 -19.92 3.45 -1.32
CA ILE A 83 -21.03 4.42 -1.42
C ILE A 83 -22.38 3.70 -1.40
N ILE A 84 -22.52 2.57 -2.12
CA ILE A 84 -23.75 1.77 -2.13
C ILE A 84 -24.04 1.23 -0.72
N ALA A 85 -23.03 0.74 0.00
CA ALA A 85 -23.18 0.26 1.37
C ALA A 85 -23.58 1.39 2.35
N ALA A 86 -23.03 2.59 2.19
CA ALA A 86 -23.41 3.75 3.01
C ALA A 86 -24.85 4.21 2.71
N LEU A 87 -25.24 4.26 1.44
CA LEU A 87 -26.59 4.63 1.02
C LEU A 87 -27.64 3.60 1.45
N SER A 88 -27.35 2.31 1.39
CA SER A 88 -28.28 1.27 1.83
C SER A 88 -28.51 1.35 3.35
N CYS A 89 -27.50 1.68 4.14
CA CYS A 89 -27.67 1.98 5.57
C CYS A 89 -28.55 3.22 5.82
N PHE A 90 -28.45 4.25 4.97
CA PHE A 90 -29.22 5.48 5.12
C PHE A 90 -30.69 5.30 4.70
N LEU A 91 -30.94 4.59 3.60
CA LEU A 91 -32.28 4.40 3.03
C LEU A 91 -33.13 3.37 3.80
N LEU A 92 -32.52 2.44 4.53
CA LEU A 92 -33.22 1.46 5.37
C LEU A 92 -33.47 1.98 6.82
N GLY A 93 -33.21 3.26 7.07
CA GLY A 93 -33.25 3.89 8.41
C GLY A 93 -34.64 4.14 9.02
N ASP A 94 -35.73 3.86 8.31
CA ASP A 94 -37.11 4.11 8.80
C ASP A 94 -37.75 2.92 9.53
N PHE A 95 -36.99 1.92 9.96
CA PHE A 95 -37.52 0.85 10.79
C PHE A 95 -37.35 1.15 12.28
N ASP A 96 -38.49 1.28 12.95
CA ASP A 96 -38.80 1.57 14.36
C ASP A 96 -38.13 0.69 15.44
N ASN A 97 -36.88 0.26 15.25
CA ASN A 97 -36.17 -0.61 16.17
C ASN A 97 -34.89 0.06 16.67
N ASN A 98 -34.89 0.38 17.98
CA ASN A 98 -33.75 0.87 18.78
C ASN A 98 -32.40 0.18 18.46
N ILE A 99 -32.43 -1.06 17.99
CA ILE A 99 -31.24 -1.83 17.61
C ILE A 99 -30.50 -1.23 16.41
N PHE A 100 -31.20 -0.73 15.39
CA PHE A 100 -30.55 -0.19 14.19
C PHE A 100 -29.85 1.15 14.49
N THR A 101 -30.49 2.01 15.28
CA THR A 101 -29.90 3.26 15.77
C THR A 101 -28.69 2.99 16.67
N ILE A 102 -28.77 1.99 17.55
CA ILE A 102 -27.63 1.58 18.39
C ILE A 102 -26.49 1.01 17.54
N LEU A 103 -26.77 0.15 16.56
CA LEU A 103 -25.75 -0.37 15.65
C LEU A 103 -25.12 0.74 14.82
N PHE A 104 -25.92 1.67 14.29
CA PHE A 104 -25.44 2.82 13.54
C PHE A 104 -24.56 3.74 14.41
N LEU A 105 -24.96 4.02 15.64
CA LEU A 105 -24.15 4.79 16.58
C LEU A 105 -22.85 4.07 16.94
N ILE A 106 -22.86 2.74 17.11
CA ILE A 106 -21.65 1.94 17.33
C ILE A 106 -20.74 2.00 16.09
N LEU A 107 -21.32 1.89 14.89
CA LEU A 107 -20.59 1.87 13.62
C LEU A 107 -20.01 3.24 13.27
N MET A 108 -20.74 4.32 13.55
CA MET A 108 -20.24 5.69 13.45
C MET A 108 -19.18 5.97 14.51
N ARG A 109 -19.36 5.47 15.74
CA ARG A 109 -18.36 5.63 16.81
C ARG A 109 -17.09 4.87 16.49
N THR A 110 -17.17 3.66 15.95
CA THR A 110 -15.98 2.93 15.47
C THR A 110 -15.37 3.61 14.24
N PHE A 111 -16.16 4.12 13.31
CA PHE A 111 -15.62 4.85 12.16
C PHE A 111 -14.93 6.17 12.57
N VAL A 112 -15.48 6.91 13.54
CA VAL A 112 -14.85 8.13 14.06
C VAL A 112 -13.60 7.82 14.87
N LEU A 113 -13.65 6.79 15.73
CA LEU A 113 -12.50 6.41 16.57
C LEU A 113 -11.37 5.73 15.80
N TRP A 114 -11.67 5.01 14.72
CA TRP A 114 -10.68 4.24 13.95
C TRP A 114 -10.40 4.85 12.57
N GLY A 115 -11.43 5.34 11.89
CA GLY A 115 -11.35 5.93 10.56
C GLY A 115 -10.66 7.29 10.55
N ILE A 116 -10.91 8.19 11.51
CA ILE A 116 -10.23 9.49 11.56
C ILE A 116 -8.72 9.31 11.79
N PRO A 117 -8.24 8.50 12.77
CA PRO A 117 -6.81 8.24 12.92
C PRO A 117 -6.20 7.52 11.71
N PHE A 118 -6.95 6.63 11.04
CA PHE A 118 -6.49 5.96 9.83
C PHE A 118 -6.33 6.94 8.65
N ILE A 119 -7.30 7.83 8.43
CA ILE A 119 -7.23 8.86 7.39
C ILE A 119 -6.11 9.86 7.70
N LEU A 120 -5.96 10.27 8.97
CA LEU A 120 -4.90 11.18 9.39
C LEU A 120 -3.51 10.53 9.22
N SER A 121 -3.36 9.27 9.59
CA SER A 121 -2.09 8.53 9.41
C SER A 121 -1.76 8.30 7.94
N ALA A 122 -2.74 7.99 7.09
CA ALA A 122 -2.57 7.86 5.65
C ALA A 122 -2.22 9.21 4.99
N PHE A 123 -2.88 10.30 5.39
CA PHE A 123 -2.59 11.65 4.90
C PHE A 123 -1.18 12.10 5.29
N LEU A 124 -0.81 11.92 6.56
CA LEU A 124 0.54 12.25 7.03
C LEU A 124 1.60 11.37 6.35
N PHE A 125 1.31 10.09 6.09
CA PHE A 125 2.19 9.22 5.31
C PHE A 125 2.38 9.74 3.87
N TRP A 126 1.30 10.20 3.22
CA TRP A 126 1.33 10.79 1.89
C TRP A 126 2.10 12.13 1.84
N VAL A 127 1.91 13.01 2.82
CA VAL A 127 2.69 14.25 2.94
C VAL A 127 4.18 13.97 3.15
N VAL A 128 4.52 12.88 3.85
CA VAL A 128 5.91 12.46 4.10
C VAL A 128 6.58 11.83 2.89
N THR A 129 5.85 11.03 2.09
CA THR A 129 6.41 10.47 0.85
C THR A 129 6.75 11.55 -0.19
N ILE A 130 6.15 12.75 -0.08
CA ILE A 130 6.45 13.91 -0.91
C ILE A 130 7.73 14.67 -0.48
N LYS A 131 8.24 14.50 0.76
CA LYS A 131 9.46 15.18 1.24
C LYS A 131 10.48 14.24 1.87
N GLU A 132 11.43 13.85 1.03
CA GLU A 132 12.59 13.03 1.32
C GLU A 132 13.60 13.74 2.24
N LEU A 133 13.30 13.98 3.54
CA LEU A 133 14.35 14.14 4.58
C LEU A 133 13.94 14.22 6.08
N ARG A 134 12.69 14.01 6.50
CA ARG A 134 12.30 14.13 7.94
C ARG A 134 11.65 12.89 8.55
N SER A 135 12.09 11.71 8.16
CA SER A 135 11.48 10.45 8.61
C SER A 135 11.60 10.18 10.13
N LYS A 136 12.70 10.55 10.79
CA LYS A 136 12.94 10.15 12.20
C LYS A 136 12.11 10.91 13.25
N LEU A 137 11.99 12.24 13.11
CA LEU A 137 11.21 13.05 14.06
C LEU A 137 9.71 12.73 13.98
N TYR A 138 9.26 12.31 12.80
CA TYR A 138 7.87 11.95 12.53
C TYR A 138 7.45 10.64 13.19
N TYR A 139 8.26 9.58 13.11
CA TYR A 139 7.95 8.33 13.82
C TYR A 139 7.88 8.52 15.34
N PHE A 140 8.71 9.41 15.87
CA PHE A 140 8.68 9.77 17.28
C PHE A 140 7.40 10.55 17.64
N ALA A 141 6.99 11.52 16.82
CA ALA A 141 5.75 12.25 17.02
C ALA A 141 4.52 11.33 16.91
N TYR A 142 4.48 10.45 15.89
CA TYR A 142 3.40 9.47 15.71
C TYR A 142 3.27 8.53 16.92
N PHE A 143 4.40 8.00 17.40
CA PHE A 143 4.46 7.16 18.60
C PHE A 143 3.97 7.89 19.86
N ILE A 144 4.33 9.17 20.03
CA ILE A 144 3.86 10.00 21.14
C ILE A 144 2.35 10.22 21.05
N THR A 145 1.80 10.55 19.87
CA THR A 145 0.36 10.75 19.71
C THR A 145 -0.43 9.47 19.95
N TRP A 146 0.08 8.31 19.51
CA TRP A 146 -0.59 7.02 19.73
C TRP A 146 -0.55 6.60 21.21
N THR A 147 0.59 6.78 21.87
CA THR A 147 0.71 6.48 23.31
C THR A 147 -0.13 7.43 24.16
N ALA A 148 -0.17 8.73 23.83
CA ALA A 148 -1.04 9.69 24.50
C ALA A 148 -2.54 9.34 24.32
N PHE A 149 -2.95 8.89 23.13
CA PHE A 149 -4.33 8.47 22.88
C PHE A 149 -4.72 7.24 23.71
N ILE A 150 -3.86 6.22 23.78
CA ILE A 150 -4.07 5.05 24.66
C ILE A 150 -4.20 5.51 26.12
N LEU A 151 -3.32 6.41 26.57
CA LEU A 151 -3.30 6.89 27.94
C LEU A 151 -4.59 7.65 28.29
N LEU A 152 -5.06 8.51 27.38
CA LEU A 152 -6.31 9.26 27.55
C LEU A 152 -7.54 8.35 27.54
N TYR A 153 -7.57 7.35 26.66
CA TYR A 153 -8.61 6.33 26.67
C TYR A 153 -8.66 5.60 28.01
N TYR A 154 -7.49 5.24 28.55
CA TYR A 154 -7.36 4.57 29.83
C TYR A 154 -7.80 5.46 31.00
N LEU A 155 -7.39 6.73 31.04
CA LEU A 155 -7.81 7.68 32.07
C LEU A 155 -9.34 7.90 32.04
N GLY A 156 -9.93 7.94 30.84
CA GLY A 156 -11.38 7.97 30.66
C GLY A 156 -12.07 6.74 31.26
N SER A 157 -11.58 5.53 30.95
CA SER A 157 -12.11 4.28 31.52
C SER A 157 -11.91 4.18 33.03
N TYR A 158 -10.80 4.69 33.57
CA TYR A 158 -10.50 4.65 35.00
C TYR A 158 -11.43 5.59 35.80
N SER A 159 -11.82 6.73 35.23
CA SER A 159 -12.75 7.66 35.89
C SER A 159 -14.15 7.06 36.14
N SER A 160 -14.58 6.11 35.28
CA SER A 160 -15.83 5.37 35.47
C SER A 160 -15.72 4.30 36.57
N PHE A 161 -14.51 3.87 36.91
CA PHE A 161 -14.23 2.77 37.83
C PHE A 161 -14.30 3.18 39.32
N SER A 162 -14.20 4.48 39.64
CA SER A 162 -14.20 4.95 41.04
C SER A 162 -15.58 4.88 41.72
N LYS A 163 -16.62 4.35 41.05
CA LYS A 163 -17.99 4.27 41.55
C LYS A 163 -18.37 2.94 42.24
N GLY A 164 -17.40 2.06 42.51
CA GLY A 164 -17.58 0.96 43.47
C GLY A 164 -18.11 -0.35 42.88
N GLU A 165 -17.56 -0.81 41.76
CA GLU A 165 -17.84 -2.15 41.23
C GLU A 165 -16.88 -3.22 41.78
N ASN A 166 -17.38 -4.45 41.88
CA ASN A 166 -16.77 -5.63 42.53
C ASN A 166 -15.37 -6.00 41.99
N MET A 167 -14.51 -6.51 42.88
CA MET A 167 -13.10 -6.90 42.63
C MET A 167 -12.89 -7.90 41.48
N GLU A 168 -13.90 -8.68 41.09
CA GLU A 168 -13.80 -9.65 40.00
C GLU A 168 -13.68 -9.00 38.61
N SER A 169 -14.11 -7.73 38.47
CA SER A 169 -13.92 -6.92 37.27
C SER A 169 -12.44 -6.55 37.03
N GLN A 170 -11.63 -6.54 38.09
CA GLN A 170 -10.28 -5.97 38.09
C GLN A 170 -9.24 -6.85 37.36
N THR A 171 -9.39 -8.17 37.43
CA THR A 171 -8.48 -9.14 36.76
C THR A 171 -8.65 -9.13 35.24
N ASN A 172 -9.87 -8.92 34.75
CA ASN A 172 -10.16 -8.84 33.31
C ASN A 172 -9.58 -7.56 32.69
N THR A 173 -9.63 -6.43 33.40
CA THR A 173 -8.99 -5.19 32.94
C THR A 173 -7.47 -5.30 32.83
N LEU A 174 -6.80 -5.94 33.80
CA LEU A 174 -5.34 -6.10 33.78
C LEU A 174 -4.86 -7.04 32.66
N SER A 175 -5.57 -8.16 32.47
CA SER A 175 -5.34 -9.10 31.36
C SER A 175 -5.43 -8.40 30.00
N THR A 176 -6.48 -7.61 29.80
CA THR A 176 -6.70 -6.86 28.56
C THR A 176 -5.58 -5.85 28.33
N LEU A 177 -5.11 -5.18 29.38
CA LEU A 177 -4.05 -4.18 29.34
C LEU A 177 -2.70 -4.79 28.97
N ILE A 178 -2.34 -5.91 29.57
CA ILE A 178 -1.13 -6.66 29.23
C ILE A 178 -1.16 -7.08 27.76
N MET A 179 -2.32 -7.53 27.26
CA MET A 179 -2.47 -7.91 25.85
C MET A 179 -2.22 -6.72 24.91
N TRP A 180 -2.80 -5.55 25.20
CA TRP A 180 -2.60 -4.34 24.37
C TRP A 180 -1.16 -3.83 24.40
N VAL A 181 -0.49 -3.89 25.56
CA VAL A 181 0.93 -3.53 25.68
C VAL A 181 1.80 -4.49 24.87
N ILE A 182 1.57 -5.80 24.96
CA ILE A 182 2.31 -6.80 24.19
C ILE A 182 2.10 -6.58 22.68
N ILE A 183 0.86 -6.38 22.26
CA ILE A 183 0.48 -6.19 20.86
C ILE A 183 1.05 -4.89 20.27
N SER A 184 1.21 -3.82 21.06
CA SER A 184 1.76 -2.55 20.60
C SER A 184 3.29 -2.45 20.69
N VAL A 185 3.90 -3.06 21.71
CA VAL A 185 5.35 -2.96 21.98
C VAL A 185 6.15 -3.94 21.12
N ILE A 186 5.66 -5.16 20.87
CA ILE A 186 6.39 -6.18 20.09
C ILE A 186 6.69 -5.70 18.65
N PRO A 187 5.74 -5.14 17.88
CA PRO A 187 6.02 -4.63 16.54
C PRO A 187 7.07 -3.50 16.54
N ALA A 188 7.05 -2.63 17.55
CA ALA A 188 8.03 -1.55 17.71
C ALA A 188 9.43 -2.11 17.98
N ILE A 189 9.56 -3.12 18.84
CA ILE A 189 10.83 -3.82 19.11
C ILE A 189 11.35 -4.51 17.84
N ILE A 190 10.49 -5.21 17.09
CA ILE A 190 10.87 -5.88 15.84
C ILE A 190 11.44 -4.88 14.81
N VAL A 191 10.80 -3.70 14.69
CA VAL A 191 11.27 -2.62 13.79
C VAL A 191 12.60 -2.04 14.26
N LEU A 192 12.79 -1.85 15.57
CA LEU A 192 14.04 -1.34 16.14
C LEU A 192 15.21 -2.34 15.97
N LEU A 193 14.94 -3.64 16.08
CA LEU A 193 15.92 -4.70 15.89
C LEU A 193 16.27 -4.95 14.40
N SER A 194 15.46 -4.48 13.45
CA SER A 194 15.62 -4.71 12.01
C SER A 194 16.73 -3.87 11.33
N LYS A 195 17.57 -3.14 12.08
CA LYS A 195 18.58 -2.18 11.59
C LYS A 195 19.48 -2.67 10.44
N LYS A 196 19.68 -3.99 10.28
CA LYS A 196 20.63 -4.57 9.30
C LYS A 196 20.02 -4.89 7.91
N TYR A 197 18.69 -4.86 7.73
CA TYR A 197 18.01 -5.29 6.48
C TYR A 197 16.93 -4.29 5.99
N TYR A 198 17.27 -3.00 6.06
CA TYR A 198 16.31 -1.89 6.23
C TYR A 198 15.39 -1.57 5.04
N LYS A 199 15.77 -1.84 3.79
CA LYS A 199 15.07 -1.19 2.65
C LYS A 199 13.86 -1.94 2.11
N ILE A 200 13.90 -3.28 2.04
CA ILE A 200 12.84 -4.09 1.41
C ILE A 200 12.01 -4.87 2.44
N ARG A 201 12.65 -5.50 3.42
CA ARG A 201 11.93 -6.29 4.43
C ARG A 201 11.11 -5.44 5.40
N ALA A 202 11.52 -4.21 5.69
CA ALA A 202 10.75 -3.29 6.53
C ALA A 202 9.39 -2.95 5.90
N ARG A 203 9.33 -2.73 4.58
CA ARG A 203 8.07 -2.43 3.88
C ARG A 203 7.10 -3.61 3.94
N ILE A 204 7.60 -4.83 3.78
CA ILE A 204 6.80 -6.06 3.86
C ILE A 204 6.33 -6.31 5.30
N GLY A 205 7.21 -6.12 6.29
CA GLY A 205 6.86 -6.27 7.71
C GLY A 205 5.76 -5.31 8.14
N TRP A 206 5.85 -4.04 7.73
CA TRP A 206 4.81 -3.04 8.03
C TRP A 206 3.50 -3.32 7.29
N ALA A 207 3.55 -3.77 6.03
CA ALA A 207 2.36 -4.17 5.29
C ALA A 207 1.65 -5.36 5.98
N LEU A 208 2.41 -6.36 6.45
CA LEU A 208 1.88 -7.48 7.19
C LEU A 208 1.29 -7.05 8.55
N ILE A 209 1.95 -6.14 9.27
CA ILE A 209 1.41 -5.61 10.54
C ILE A 209 0.07 -4.89 10.29
N ILE A 210 0.00 -4.01 9.30
CA ILE A 210 -1.22 -3.27 8.96
C ILE A 210 -2.36 -4.22 8.56
N LEU A 211 -2.04 -5.36 7.94
CA LEU A 211 -3.04 -6.31 7.45
C LEU A 211 -3.46 -7.33 8.52
N ILE A 212 -2.53 -7.78 9.37
CA ILE A 212 -2.78 -8.79 10.42
C ILE A 212 -3.43 -8.17 11.66
N PHE A 213 -3.11 -6.91 11.98
CA PHE A 213 -3.60 -6.27 13.21
C PHE A 213 -5.13 -6.10 13.26
N PRO A 214 -5.82 -5.64 12.19
CA PRO A 214 -7.28 -5.61 12.16
C PRO A 214 -7.90 -7.01 12.25
N LEU A 215 -7.24 -7.99 11.63
CA LEU A 215 -7.70 -9.38 11.61
C LEU A 215 -7.64 -10.02 13.00
N LEU A 216 -6.56 -9.77 13.75
CA LEU A 216 -6.43 -10.15 15.16
C LEU A 216 -7.47 -9.45 16.04
N GLY A 217 -7.69 -8.14 15.84
CA GLY A 217 -8.73 -7.40 16.55
C GLY A 217 -10.13 -8.00 16.31
N TYR A 218 -10.42 -8.40 15.06
CA TYR A 218 -11.67 -9.05 14.71
C TYR A 218 -11.82 -10.44 15.33
N ILE A 219 -10.76 -11.25 15.36
CA ILE A 219 -10.77 -12.57 16.03
C ILE A 219 -11.04 -12.42 17.53
N VAL A 220 -10.39 -11.47 18.21
CA VAL A 220 -10.63 -11.21 19.63
C VAL A 220 -12.08 -10.76 19.86
N TYR A 221 -12.60 -9.87 19.01
CA TYR A 221 -14.00 -9.46 19.07
C TYR A 221 -14.97 -10.64 18.95
N LEU A 222 -14.72 -11.56 18.01
CA LEU A 222 -15.55 -12.77 17.85
C LEU A 222 -15.51 -13.67 19.08
N ILE A 223 -14.33 -13.87 19.67
CA ILE A 223 -14.17 -14.69 20.89
C ILE A 223 -14.95 -14.08 22.05
N VAL A 224 -14.79 -12.78 22.29
CA VAL A 224 -15.49 -12.07 23.37
C VAL A 224 -17.01 -12.12 23.16
N THR A 225 -17.48 -11.87 21.93
CA THR A 225 -18.91 -11.92 21.61
C THR A 225 -19.49 -13.32 21.83
N HIS A 226 -18.76 -14.36 21.45
CA HIS A 226 -19.17 -15.75 21.65
C HIS A 226 -19.26 -16.11 23.15
N LEU A 227 -18.31 -15.66 23.97
CA LEU A 227 -18.33 -15.89 25.42
C LEU A 227 -19.55 -15.21 26.07
N ILE A 228 -19.83 -13.95 25.73
CA ILE A 228 -20.99 -13.21 26.24
C ILE A 228 -22.31 -13.90 25.84
N LEU A 229 -22.41 -14.39 24.60
CA LEU A 229 -23.59 -15.12 24.13
C LEU A 229 -23.78 -16.44 24.88
N LYS A 230 -22.69 -17.16 25.18
CA LYS A 230 -22.73 -18.42 25.91
C LYS A 230 -23.26 -18.24 27.33
N ASP A 231 -22.80 -17.21 28.04
CA ASP A 231 -23.24 -16.93 29.41
C ASP A 231 -24.75 -16.60 29.47
N LYS A 232 -25.25 -15.80 28.52
CA LYS A 232 -26.68 -15.48 28.41
C LYS A 232 -27.56 -16.69 28.11
N LEU A 233 -27.04 -17.67 27.36
CA LEU A 233 -27.77 -18.91 27.06
C LEU A 233 -27.81 -19.84 28.28
N THR A 234 -26.77 -19.84 29.12
CA THR A 234 -26.78 -20.61 30.37
C THR A 234 -27.73 -20.04 31.42
N GLU A 235 -27.83 -18.70 31.54
CA GLU A 235 -28.81 -18.06 32.44
C GLU A 235 -30.26 -18.36 32.05
N LYS A 236 -30.57 -18.43 30.75
CA LYS A 236 -31.94 -18.66 30.27
C LYS A 236 -32.44 -20.10 30.50
N ASN A 237 -31.53 -21.04 30.74
CA ASN A 237 -31.83 -22.45 30.93
C ASN A 237 -31.85 -22.89 32.41
N GLN A 238 -31.62 -21.96 33.34
CA GLN A 238 -31.80 -22.14 34.79
C GLN A 238 -33.15 -21.57 35.24
#